data_AF-A0A645GXT0-F1
#
_entry.id   AF-A0A645GXT0-F1
#
_cell.length_a   1.000
_cell.length_b   1.000
_cell.length_c   1.000
_cell.angle_alpha   90.00
_cell.angle_beta   90.00
_cell.angle_gamma   90.00
#
_symmetry.space_group_name_H-M   'P 1'
#
loop_
_entity.id
_entity.type
_entity.pdbx_description
1 polymer ?
#
loop_
_entity_poly.entity_id
_entity_poly.type
_entity_poly.pdbx_seq_one_letter_code
_entity_poly.pdbx_strand_id
1 'polypeptide(L)'
;MLDKVTVVCIDKDAPTLEAIEAGDIYATVIGKQYTEVYYATKFLYDYNHNNLKLVSDSKAAGISPLPTFVDTGAIVITKDNVSFFK
;
A
#
# COMPACT_ATOMS: atom_id res chain seq x y z
N MET A 1 15.17 -19.87 30.27
CA MET A 1 13.90 -19.65 29.55
C MET A 1 14.27 -19.41 28.11
N LEU A 2 13.72 -20.16 27.15
CA LEU A 2 13.94 -19.85 25.74
C LEU A 2 13.30 -18.49 25.48
N ASP A 3 14.05 -17.57 24.87
CA ASP A 3 13.56 -16.24 24.56
C ASP A 3 12.31 -16.32 23.67
N LYS A 4 11.34 -15.45 23.94
CA LYS A 4 10.06 -15.42 23.22
C LYS A 4 10.33 -15.01 21.76
N VAL A 5 9.89 -15.82 20.80
CA VAL A 5 10.01 -15.51 19.35
C VAL A 5 9.12 -14.31 19.02
N THR A 6 9.67 -13.31 18.33
CA THR A 6 8.91 -12.16 17.82
C THR A 6 8.41 -12.46 16.42
N VAL A 7 7.10 -12.34 16.19
CA VAL A 7 6.46 -12.65 14.89
C VAL A 7 5.98 -11.36 14.24
N VAL A 8 6.37 -11.16 12.97
CA VAL A 8 5.88 -10.08 12.11
C VAL A 8 5.33 -10.69 10.82
N CYS A 9 4.15 -10.25 10.39
CA CYS A 9 3.50 -10.71 9.16
C CYS A 9 3.11 -9.54 8.24
N ILE A 10 2.40 -9.88 7.17
CA ILE A 10 1.83 -8.95 6.18
C ILE A 10 0.31 -9.15 6.13
N ASP A 11 -0.41 -8.14 5.66
CA ASP A 11 -1.87 -8.10 5.51
C ASP A 11 -2.67 -7.90 6.82
N LYS A 12 -3.98 -7.69 6.68
CA LYS A 12 -4.93 -7.33 7.74
C LYS A 12 -6.18 -8.21 7.74
N ASP A 13 -6.03 -9.49 7.43
CA ASP A 13 -7.12 -10.45 7.58
C ASP A 13 -7.52 -10.58 9.06
N ALA A 14 -8.79 -10.90 9.32
CA ALA A 14 -9.33 -10.92 10.68
C ALA A 14 -8.52 -11.81 11.65
N PRO A 15 -8.12 -13.04 11.28
CA PRO A 15 -7.25 -13.87 12.12
C PRO A 15 -5.92 -13.19 12.52
N THR A 16 -5.27 -12.51 11.58
CA THR A 16 -4.03 -11.76 11.85
C THR A 16 -4.26 -10.64 12.87
N LEU A 17 -5.34 -9.86 12.72
CA LEU A 17 -5.65 -8.76 13.63
C LEU A 17 -6.04 -9.26 15.03
N GLU A 18 -6.77 -10.37 15.11
CA GLU A 18 -7.11 -11.04 16.37
C GLU A 18 -5.86 -11.56 17.09
N ALA A 19 -4.92 -12.17 16.36
CA ALA A 19 -3.66 -12.65 16.93
C ALA A 19 -2.75 -11.52 17.44
N ILE A 20 -2.77 -10.34 16.79
CA ILE A 20 -2.08 -9.13 17.27
C ILE A 20 -2.70 -8.63 18.57
N GLU A 21 -4.02 -8.60 18.66
CA GLU A 21 -4.71 -8.19 19.87
C GLU A 21 -4.46 -9.16 21.04
N ALA A 22 -4.47 -10.47 20.76
CA ALA A 22 -4.12 -11.53 21.73
C ALA A 22 -2.65 -11.44 22.19
N GLY A 23 -1.77 -10.86 21.37
CA GLY A 23 -0.32 -10.74 21.64
C GLY A 23 0.49 -11.96 21.20
N ASP A 24 -0.08 -12.80 20.33
CA ASP A 24 0.59 -13.93 19.69
C ASP A 24 1.45 -13.47 18.50
N ILE A 25 1.01 -12.40 17.81
CA ILE A 25 1.77 -11.69 16.77
C ILE A 25 2.14 -10.30 17.28
N TYR A 26 3.39 -9.88 17.03
CA TYR A 26 3.86 -8.55 17.46
C TYR A 26 3.33 -7.45 16.54
N ALA A 27 3.43 -7.65 15.22
CA ALA A 27 3.00 -6.66 14.24
C ALA A 27 2.61 -7.29 12.89
N THR A 28 1.78 -6.59 12.13
CA THR A 28 1.64 -6.80 10.68
C THR A 28 1.93 -5.51 9.93
N VAL A 29 2.43 -5.63 8.70
CA VAL A 29 2.65 -4.50 7.80
C VAL A 29 1.68 -4.57 6.64
N ILE A 30 1.00 -3.48 6.32
CA ILE A 30 0.10 -3.40 5.16
C ILE A 30 0.48 -2.27 4.22
N GLY A 31 0.25 -2.48 2.92
CA GLY A 31 0.27 -1.39 1.94
C GLY A 31 -0.96 -0.49 2.06
N LYS A 32 -0.85 0.77 1.65
CA LYS A 32 -2.01 1.68 1.56
C LYS A 32 -2.83 1.41 0.30
N GLN A 33 -3.46 0.23 0.25
CA GLN A 33 -4.22 -0.27 -0.91
C GLN A 33 -5.25 0.73 -1.46
N TYR A 34 -5.93 1.48 -0.58
CA TYR A 34 -6.85 2.53 -1.03
C TYR A 34 -6.14 3.58 -1.91
N THR A 35 -4.97 4.07 -1.47
CA THR A 35 -4.21 5.06 -2.23
C THR A 35 -3.59 4.49 -3.49
N GLU A 36 -3.20 3.21 -3.49
CA GLU A 36 -2.72 2.50 -4.69
C GLU A 36 -3.79 2.54 -5.79
N VAL A 37 -5.01 2.12 -5.47
CA VAL A 37 -6.12 2.10 -6.43
C VAL A 37 -6.55 3.51 -6.81
N TYR A 38 -6.58 4.46 -5.86
CA TYR A 38 -6.91 5.85 -6.12
C TYR A 38 -5.96 6.49 -7.15
N TYR A 39 -4.64 6.39 -6.92
CA TYR A 39 -3.66 6.96 -7.84
C TYR A 39 -3.63 6.23 -9.18
N ALA A 40 -3.72 4.89 -9.17
CA ALA A 40 -3.80 4.13 -10.42
C ALA A 40 -4.98 4.57 -11.28
N THR A 41 -6.16 4.74 -10.68
CA THR A 41 -7.37 5.20 -11.39
C THR A 41 -7.19 6.62 -11.93
N LYS A 42 -6.63 7.53 -11.12
CA LYS A 42 -6.35 8.91 -11.54
C LYS A 42 -5.38 8.96 -12.73
N PHE A 43 -4.30 8.17 -12.68
CA PHE A 43 -3.33 8.09 -13.76
C PHE A 43 -3.94 7.58 -15.05
N LEU A 44 -4.73 6.50 -14.99
CA LEU A 44 -5.42 5.95 -16.16
C LEU A 44 -6.43 6.95 -16.74
N TYR A 45 -7.17 7.66 -15.87
CA TYR A 45 -8.07 8.72 -16.29
C TYR A 45 -7.33 9.83 -17.03
N ASP A 46 -6.29 10.39 -16.42
CA ASP A 46 -5.53 11.50 -16.99
C ASP A 46 -4.81 11.09 -18.30
N TYR A 47 -4.32 9.85 -18.38
CA TYR A 47 -3.73 9.29 -19.58
C TYR A 47 -4.76 9.14 -20.71
N ASN A 48 -5.93 8.56 -20.42
CA ASN A 48 -6.99 8.34 -21.42
C ASN A 48 -7.58 9.65 -21.97
N HIS A 49 -7.63 10.70 -21.14
CA HIS A 49 -8.16 12.01 -21.53
C HIS A 49 -7.11 12.98 -22.08
N ASN A 50 -5.87 12.53 -22.31
CA ASN A 50 -4.74 13.38 -22.76
C ASN A 50 -4.48 14.60 -21.86
N ASN A 51 -4.71 14.46 -20.54
CA ASN A 51 -4.44 15.49 -19.54
C ASN A 51 -2.95 15.60 -19.19
N LEU A 52 -2.15 14.57 -19.53
CA LEU A 52 -0.73 14.49 -19.22
C LEU A 52 0.12 14.95 -20.41
N LYS A 53 0.57 16.21 -20.37
CA LYS A 53 1.40 16.81 -21.43
C LYS A 53 2.82 17.05 -20.93
N LEU A 54 3.65 16.01 -21.00
CA LEU A 54 5.09 16.13 -20.67
C LEU A 54 5.89 16.73 -21.83
N VAL A 55 5.53 16.36 -23.07
CA VAL A 55 6.04 16.89 -24.33
C VAL A 55 4.87 17.11 -25.28
N SER A 56 5.13 17.68 -26.46
CA SER A 56 4.09 17.95 -27.48
C SER A 56 3.39 16.68 -27.98
N ASP A 57 4.13 15.58 -28.13
CA ASP A 57 3.61 14.26 -28.51
C ASP A 57 4.43 13.15 -27.86
N SER A 58 3.97 12.65 -26.72
CA SER A 58 4.63 11.56 -25.97
C SER A 58 4.71 10.26 -26.78
N LYS A 59 3.74 10.01 -27.68
CA LYS A 59 3.71 8.81 -28.51
C LYS A 59 4.76 8.87 -29.61
N ALA A 60 4.87 10.00 -30.31
CA ALA A 60 5.94 10.23 -31.29
C ALA A 60 7.33 10.24 -30.65
N ALA A 61 7.44 10.74 -29.41
CA ALA A 61 8.67 10.69 -28.62
C ALA A 61 8.99 9.29 -28.05
N GLY A 62 8.08 8.31 -28.17
CA GLY A 62 8.30 6.95 -27.68
C GLY A 62 8.35 6.82 -26.15
N ILE A 63 7.68 7.71 -25.42
CA ILE A 63 7.68 7.75 -23.95
C ILE A 63 6.26 7.63 -23.38
N SER A 64 6.15 7.11 -22.16
CA SER A 64 4.93 7.24 -21.34
C SER A 64 5.05 8.47 -20.44
N PRO A 65 4.01 9.32 -20.33
CA PRO A 65 4.00 10.42 -19.38
C PRO A 65 3.67 9.98 -17.95
N LEU A 66 3.35 8.69 -17.73
CA LEU A 66 3.04 8.14 -16.42
C LEU A 66 4.30 7.86 -15.60
N PRO A 67 4.25 8.00 -14.27
CA PRO A 67 5.34 7.58 -13.40
C PRO A 67 5.55 6.06 -13.51
N THR A 68 6.80 5.62 -13.48
CA THR A 68 7.16 4.19 -13.47
C THR A 68 7.10 3.57 -12.07
N PHE A 69 7.03 4.40 -11.04
CA PHE A 69 6.98 3.98 -9.64
C PHE A 69 6.21 4.99 -8.80
N VAL A 70 5.38 4.50 -7.89
CA VAL A 70 4.68 5.29 -6.88
C VAL A 70 4.77 4.56 -5.56
N ASP A 71 5.35 5.21 -4.55
CA ASP A 71 5.36 4.73 -3.17
C ASP A 71 4.15 5.31 -2.44
N THR A 72 3.16 4.46 -2.17
CA THR A 72 1.98 4.80 -1.36
C THR A 72 2.25 4.69 0.14
N GLY A 73 3.38 4.08 0.50
CA GLY A 73 3.80 3.79 1.85
C GLY A 73 3.08 2.59 2.45
N ALA A 74 3.56 2.21 3.62
CA ALA A 74 3.02 1.13 4.43
C ALA A 74 2.50 1.65 5.78
N ILE A 75 1.70 0.82 6.44
CA ILE A 75 1.21 1.04 7.79
C ILE A 75 1.67 -0.16 8.62
N VAL A 76 2.25 0.12 9.78
CA VAL A 76 2.57 -0.90 10.78
C VAL A 76 1.39 -0.98 11.76
N ILE A 77 0.83 -2.17 11.90
CA ILE A 77 -0.25 -2.45 12.84
C ILE A 77 0.35 -3.26 13.99
N THR A 78 0.15 -2.77 15.20
CA THR A 78 0.59 -3.38 16.46
C THR A 78 -0.59 -3.41 17.43
N LYS A 79 -0.38 -3.97 18.62
CA LYS A 79 -1.40 -3.96 19.68
C LYS A 79 -1.89 -2.55 20.06
N ASP A 80 -1.08 -1.52 19.83
CA ASP A 80 -1.42 -0.13 20.17
C ASP A 80 -2.44 0.50 19.22
N ASN A 81 -2.58 -0.02 18.00
CA ASN A 81 -3.45 0.57 16.97
C ASN A 81 -4.37 -0.43 16.26
N VAL A 82 -4.29 -1.74 16.55
CA VAL A 82 -5.09 -2.79 15.90
C VAL A 82 -6.60 -2.53 15.97
N SER A 83 -7.08 -1.84 17.00
CA SER A 83 -8.50 -1.48 17.18
C SER A 83 -9.05 -0.57 16.06
N PHE A 84 -8.19 0.13 15.32
CA PHE A 84 -8.60 0.98 14.19
C PHE A 84 -8.74 0.22 12.86
N PHE A 85 -8.38 -1.07 12.81
CA PHE A 85 -8.31 -1.86 11.59
C PHE A 85 -9.29 -3.07 11.55
N LYS A 86 -10.08 -3.25 12.61
CA LYS A 86 -11.16 -4.24 12.68
C LYS A 86 -12.45 -3.75 12.04
#